data_AF-K9MPI4-F1
#
_entry.id   AF-K9MPI4-F1
#
_cell.length_a   1.000
_cell.length_b   1.000
_cell.length_c   1.000
_cell.angle_alpha   90.00
_cell.angle_beta   90.00
_cell.angle_gamma   90.00
#
_symmetry.space_group_name_H-M   'P 1'
#
loop_
_entity.id
_entity.type
_entity.pdbx_description
1 polymer ?
#
loop_
_entity_poly.entity_id
_entity_poly.type
_entity_poly.pdbx_seq_one_letter_code
_entity_poly.pdbx_strand_id
1 'polypeptide(L)'
;PAFTVDSFELSLNLDEENTEVLSRLRLRRREGTDPEDLVLDGENLKLEKVVLNGKEILQDGEAGYSLERSGALRLRAQLLPQQPNAAFTLSTSVRINPKENFQLEGLYFANGFFVTKCEAEGFRRITYMLDRPDVLTRYRVRLEADRERFPVLLSNGNKMAEGVVQDRPGRHFAIFEDPFPKPTYLFAAIAGKLTRIPDSFRTM
;
A
#
# COMPACT_ATOMS: atom_id res chain seq x y z
N PRO A 1 18.28 2.89 -6.07
CA PRO A 1 17.33 2.06 -6.86
C PRO A 1 17.18 2.66 -8.26
N ALA A 2 17.04 1.84 -9.30
CA ALA A 2 16.88 2.33 -10.67
C ALA A 2 15.49 2.92 -10.95
N PHE A 3 14.49 2.54 -10.16
CA PHE A 3 13.15 3.08 -10.23
C PHE A 3 12.88 4.08 -9.08
N THR A 4 11.97 5.00 -9.35
CA THR A 4 11.40 5.93 -8.35
C THR A 4 9.89 5.80 -8.36
N VAL A 5 9.28 6.12 -7.22
CA VAL A 5 7.82 6.13 -7.06
C VAL A 5 7.38 7.58 -6.86
N ASP A 6 6.67 8.12 -7.85
CA ASP A 6 6.25 9.52 -7.83
C ASP A 6 5.02 9.72 -6.92
N SER A 7 4.11 8.75 -6.92
CA SER A 7 2.91 8.75 -6.10
C SER A 7 2.43 7.33 -5.83
N PHE A 8 1.76 7.15 -4.70
CA PHE A 8 1.23 5.87 -4.27
C PHE A 8 -0.20 6.02 -3.75
N GLU A 9 -1.13 5.29 -4.38
CA GLU A 9 -2.51 5.16 -3.93
C GLU A 9 -2.70 3.78 -3.28
N LEU A 10 -3.30 3.76 -2.09
CA LEU A 10 -3.55 2.54 -1.31
C LEU A 10 -5.01 2.51 -0.86
N SER A 11 -5.70 1.40 -1.09
CA SER A 11 -7.01 1.13 -0.50
C SER A 11 -6.93 -0.11 0.37
N LEU A 12 -7.28 0.02 1.65
CA LEU A 12 -7.40 -1.09 2.60
C LEU A 12 -8.87 -1.31 2.90
N ASN A 13 -9.45 -2.40 2.36
CA ASN A 13 -10.77 -2.86 2.76
C ASN A 13 -10.59 -3.83 3.93
N LEU A 14 -10.70 -3.29 5.13
CA LEU A 14 -10.37 -3.95 6.38
C LEU A 14 -11.37 -5.05 6.72
N ASP A 15 -10.82 -6.23 6.91
CA ASP A 15 -11.45 -7.44 7.42
C ASP A 15 -10.40 -8.21 8.24
N GLU A 16 -10.81 -8.80 9.36
CA GLU A 16 -9.85 -9.40 10.32
C GLU A 16 -9.08 -10.57 9.70
N GLU A 17 -9.70 -11.35 8.81
CA GLU A 17 -9.13 -12.57 8.26
C GLU A 17 -8.77 -12.43 6.78
N ASN A 18 -9.41 -11.51 6.06
CA ASN A 18 -9.28 -11.38 4.61
C ASN A 18 -9.30 -9.92 4.13
N THR A 19 -8.44 -9.09 4.72
CA THR A 19 -8.27 -7.69 4.27
C THR A 19 -7.83 -7.67 2.80
N GLU A 20 -8.56 -6.91 1.98
CA GLU A 20 -8.18 -6.61 0.61
C GLU A 20 -7.29 -5.37 0.59
N VAL A 21 -6.17 -5.49 -0.11
CA VAL A 21 -5.23 -4.39 -0.31
C VAL A 21 -5.10 -4.13 -1.80
N LEU A 22 -5.63 -2.99 -2.23
CA LEU A 22 -5.47 -2.49 -3.59
C LEU A 22 -4.41 -1.41 -3.58
N SER A 23 -3.39 -1.56 -4.41
CA SER A 23 -2.30 -0.60 -4.50
C SER A 23 -2.14 -0.12 -5.94
N ARG A 24 -1.76 1.15 -6.11
CA ARG A 24 -1.41 1.73 -7.40
C ARG A 24 -0.19 2.63 -7.25
N LEU A 25 0.88 2.23 -7.89
CA LEU A 25 2.15 2.94 -7.95
C LEU A 25 2.24 3.69 -9.28
N ARG A 26 2.64 4.96 -9.22
CA ARG A 26 3.16 5.69 -10.38
C ARG A 26 4.68 5.66 -10.32
N LEU A 27 5.29 4.99 -11.30
CA LEU A 27 6.72 4.69 -11.32
C LEU A 27 7.39 5.32 -12.52
N ARG A 28 8.70 5.56 -12.41
CA ARG A 28 9.58 5.85 -13.55
C ARG A 28 10.99 5.32 -13.29
N ARG A 29 11.65 4.92 -14.36
CA ARG A 29 13.08 4.57 -14.34
C ARG A 29 13.91 5.86 -14.33
N ARG A 30 14.94 5.92 -13.50
CA ARG A 30 15.84 7.07 -13.37
C ARG A 30 16.66 7.26 -14.65
N GLU A 31 17.05 8.51 -14.88
CA GLU A 31 18.02 8.84 -15.92
C GLU A 31 19.40 8.26 -15.59
N GLY A 32 20.16 7.89 -16.61
CA GLY A 32 21.50 7.32 -16.44
C GLY A 32 21.53 5.86 -15.96
N THR A 33 20.40 5.15 -15.93
CA THR A 33 20.37 3.69 -15.73
C THR A 33 20.06 2.98 -17.04
N ASP A 34 20.42 1.70 -17.15
CA ASP A 34 19.98 0.85 -18.25
C ASP A 34 18.56 0.31 -17.98
N PRO A 35 17.82 -0.16 -19.00
CA PRO A 35 16.60 -0.94 -18.79
C PRO A 35 16.89 -2.19 -17.95
N GLU A 36 16.16 -2.36 -16.85
CA GLU A 36 16.27 -3.52 -15.97
C GLU A 36 14.89 -3.94 -15.46
N ASP A 37 14.82 -5.15 -14.90
CA ASP A 37 13.58 -5.67 -14.32
C ASP A 37 13.17 -4.83 -13.10
N LEU A 38 11.88 -4.57 -12.95
CA LEU A 38 11.35 -3.97 -11.73
C LEU A 38 11.10 -5.09 -10.72
N VAL A 39 11.76 -5.02 -9.57
CA VAL A 39 11.52 -5.91 -8.43
C VAL A 39 10.92 -5.11 -7.29
N LEU A 40 9.75 -5.52 -6.81
CA LEU A 40 9.06 -4.93 -5.67
C LEU A 40 9.04 -5.92 -4.51
N ASP A 41 9.43 -5.46 -3.34
CA ASP A 41 9.43 -6.24 -2.12
C ASP A 41 7.99 -6.61 -1.75
N GLY A 42 7.80 -7.86 -1.38
CA GLY A 42 6.51 -8.40 -0.93
C GLY A 42 6.74 -9.66 -0.12
N GLU A 43 6.02 -9.81 0.98
CA GLU A 43 6.20 -10.93 1.90
C GLU A 43 4.85 -11.40 2.44
N ASN A 44 4.60 -12.72 2.39
CA ASN A 44 3.36 -13.33 2.88
C ASN A 44 2.08 -12.71 2.28
N LEU A 45 2.14 -12.26 1.03
CA LEU A 45 1.03 -11.68 0.29
C LEU A 45 0.35 -12.74 -0.58
N LYS A 46 -0.98 -12.85 -0.50
CA LYS A 46 -1.74 -13.61 -1.49
C LYS A 46 -2.06 -12.68 -2.66
N LEU A 47 -1.23 -12.71 -3.70
CA LEU A 47 -1.43 -11.92 -4.92
C LEU A 47 -2.62 -12.45 -5.72
N GLU A 48 -3.56 -11.56 -6.05
CA GLU A 48 -4.75 -11.87 -6.85
C GLU A 48 -4.64 -11.29 -8.26
N LYS A 49 -4.08 -10.08 -8.40
CA LYS A 49 -4.08 -9.36 -9.67
C LYS A 49 -2.89 -8.42 -9.82
N VAL A 50 -2.34 -8.35 -11.04
CA VAL A 50 -1.33 -7.35 -11.44
C VAL A 50 -1.79 -6.64 -12.71
N VAL A 51 -1.77 -5.30 -12.70
CA VAL A 51 -2.20 -4.46 -13.82
C VAL A 51 -1.12 -3.44 -14.15
N LEU A 52 -0.58 -3.52 -15.36
CA LEU A 52 0.40 -2.59 -15.89
C LEU A 52 -0.25 -1.67 -16.93
N ASN A 53 -0.21 -0.37 -16.71
CA ASN A 53 -0.81 0.65 -17.59
C ASN A 53 -2.29 0.36 -17.96
N GLY A 54 -3.06 -0.10 -16.98
CA GLY A 54 -4.48 -0.45 -17.17
C GLY A 54 -4.73 -1.82 -17.82
N LYS A 55 -3.68 -2.53 -18.24
CA LYS A 55 -3.77 -3.89 -18.79
C LYS A 55 -3.34 -4.92 -17.75
N GLU A 56 -4.20 -5.90 -17.50
CA GLU A 56 -3.84 -7.05 -16.67
C GLU A 56 -2.71 -7.85 -17.31
N ILE A 57 -1.71 -8.20 -16.51
CA ILE A 57 -0.58 -9.05 -16.92
C ILE A 57 -0.63 -10.35 -16.12
N LEU A 58 -0.35 -11.46 -16.79
CA LEU A 58 -0.40 -12.78 -16.19
C LEU A 58 0.98 -13.18 -15.65
N GLN A 59 0.98 -14.19 -14.77
CA GLN A 59 2.21 -14.78 -14.30
C GLN A 59 2.84 -15.58 -15.44
N ASP A 60 3.99 -15.12 -15.92
CA ASP A 60 4.73 -15.75 -17.00
C ASP A 60 6.20 -15.29 -16.91
N GLY A 61 7.13 -16.25 -16.86
CA GLY A 61 8.55 -15.98 -16.65
C GLY A 61 9.23 -15.26 -17.82
N GLU A 62 8.65 -15.32 -19.03
CA GLU A 62 9.19 -14.68 -20.22
C GLU A 62 8.42 -13.40 -20.57
N ALA A 63 7.09 -13.47 -20.58
CA ALA A 63 6.21 -12.43 -21.13
C ALA A 63 5.34 -11.71 -20.07
N GLY A 64 5.49 -12.03 -18.79
CA GLY A 64 4.62 -11.54 -17.72
C GLY A 64 5.38 -11.13 -16.45
N TYR A 65 4.72 -11.30 -15.31
CA TYR A 65 5.35 -11.15 -14.01
C TYR A 65 5.80 -12.51 -13.47
N SER A 66 6.73 -12.51 -12.53
CA SER A 66 7.08 -13.67 -11.73
C SER A 66 7.15 -13.30 -10.25
N LEU A 67 7.00 -14.30 -9.38
CA LEU A 67 7.24 -14.17 -7.95
C LEU A 67 8.57 -14.84 -7.63
N GLU A 68 9.46 -14.13 -6.95
CA GLU A 68 10.71 -14.69 -6.45
C GLU A 68 10.47 -15.58 -5.23
N ARG A 69 11.45 -16.39 -4.85
CA ARG A 69 11.33 -17.27 -3.67
C ARG A 69 11.09 -16.49 -2.37
N SER A 70 11.55 -15.25 -2.31
CA SER A 70 11.32 -14.33 -1.19
C SER A 70 9.87 -13.83 -1.11
N GLY A 71 9.08 -13.98 -2.17
CA GLY A 71 7.76 -13.38 -2.32
C GLY A 71 7.76 -12.08 -3.13
N ALA A 72 8.93 -11.53 -3.47
CA ALA A 72 9.05 -10.30 -4.26
C ALA A 72 8.41 -10.45 -5.65
N LEU A 73 7.75 -9.39 -6.11
CA LEU A 73 7.12 -9.31 -7.43
C LEU A 73 8.10 -8.74 -8.45
N ARG A 74 8.36 -9.51 -9.51
CA ARG A 74 9.28 -9.13 -10.59
C ARG A 74 8.53 -8.90 -11.90
N LEU A 75 8.77 -7.74 -12.52
CA LEU A 75 8.32 -7.42 -13.87
C LEU A 75 9.52 -7.30 -14.80
N ARG A 76 9.44 -7.96 -15.96
CA ARG A 76 10.52 -7.97 -16.95
C ARG A 76 10.71 -6.60 -17.59
N ALA A 77 11.96 -6.18 -17.78
CA ALA A 77 12.33 -4.87 -18.35
C ALA A 77 11.63 -4.57 -19.69
N GLN A 78 11.42 -5.60 -20.52
CA GLN A 78 10.75 -5.50 -21.82
C GLN A 78 9.26 -5.11 -21.74
N LEU A 79 8.62 -5.29 -20.57
CA LEU A 79 7.24 -4.85 -20.32
C LEU A 79 7.17 -3.37 -19.92
N LEU A 80 8.30 -2.78 -19.52
CA LEU A 80 8.39 -1.43 -18.99
C LEU A 80 8.74 -0.42 -20.09
N PRO A 81 8.47 0.88 -19.88
CA PRO A 81 8.95 1.91 -20.80
C PRO A 81 10.47 1.87 -20.97
N GLN A 82 10.93 1.82 -22.22
CA GLN A 82 12.36 1.76 -22.54
C GLN A 82 13.05 3.11 -22.38
N GLN A 83 12.32 4.22 -22.57
CA GLN A 83 12.85 5.57 -22.36
C GLN A 83 12.97 5.86 -20.86
N PRO A 84 14.11 6.40 -20.39
CA PRO A 84 14.23 6.86 -19.00
C PRO A 84 13.22 7.99 -18.73
N ASN A 85 12.86 8.17 -17.46
CA ASN A 85 11.85 9.15 -17.00
C ASN A 85 10.42 8.98 -17.56
N ALA A 86 10.17 8.02 -18.47
CA ALA A 86 8.83 7.70 -18.92
C ALA A 86 8.03 7.06 -17.76
N ALA A 87 6.95 7.72 -17.35
CA ALA A 87 6.11 7.26 -16.26
C ALA A 87 5.19 6.12 -16.71
N PHE A 88 4.96 5.17 -15.82
CA PHE A 88 3.99 4.09 -15.97
C PHE A 88 3.25 3.84 -14.65
N THR A 89 2.13 3.12 -14.72
CA THR A 89 1.38 2.74 -13.53
C THR A 89 1.37 1.24 -13.34
N LEU A 90 1.65 0.79 -12.13
CA LEU A 90 1.50 -0.60 -11.72
C LEU A 90 0.47 -0.68 -10.60
N SER A 91 -0.54 -1.51 -10.76
CA SER A 91 -1.54 -1.76 -9.71
C SER A 91 -1.52 -3.24 -9.31
N THR A 92 -1.71 -3.50 -8.02
CA THR A 92 -1.80 -4.86 -7.48
C THR A 92 -3.03 -5.00 -6.59
N SER A 93 -3.63 -6.19 -6.60
CA SER A 93 -4.62 -6.63 -5.61
C SER A 93 -4.02 -7.78 -4.83
N VAL A 94 -3.98 -7.68 -3.50
CA VAL A 94 -3.52 -8.76 -2.63
C VAL A 94 -4.50 -8.96 -1.47
N ARG A 95 -4.48 -10.16 -0.89
CA ARG A 95 -5.13 -10.46 0.39
C ARG A 95 -4.09 -10.71 1.47
N ILE A 96 -4.41 -10.24 2.67
CA ILE A 96 -3.65 -10.48 3.89
C ILE A 96 -4.61 -10.85 5.03
N ASN A 97 -4.10 -11.55 6.06
CA ASN A 97 -4.84 -11.94 7.25
C ASN A 97 -4.25 -11.22 8.49
N PRO A 98 -4.79 -10.05 8.88
CA PRO A 98 -4.32 -9.31 10.05
C PRO A 98 -4.46 -10.06 11.38
N LYS A 99 -5.50 -10.90 11.54
CA LYS A 99 -5.79 -11.64 12.77
C LYS A 99 -4.78 -12.76 13.05
N GLU A 100 -4.29 -13.41 12.01
CA GLU A 100 -3.25 -14.44 12.11
C GLU A 100 -1.82 -13.85 12.01
N ASN A 101 -1.67 -12.52 11.99
CA ASN A 101 -0.36 -11.88 11.93
C ASN A 101 0.26 -11.70 13.32
N PHE A 102 0.70 -12.81 13.92
CA PHE A 102 1.32 -12.83 15.26
C PHE A 102 2.73 -12.21 15.32
N GLN A 103 3.32 -11.87 14.17
CA GLN A 103 4.60 -11.16 14.12
C GLN A 103 4.46 -9.68 14.50
N LEU A 104 3.24 -9.14 14.47
CA LEU A 104 2.94 -7.73 14.76
C LEU A 104 3.71 -6.76 13.86
N GLU A 105 3.97 -7.17 12.61
CA GLU A 105 4.64 -6.40 11.56
C GLU A 105 3.79 -6.33 10.30
N GLY A 106 3.76 -5.18 9.62
CA GLY A 106 2.78 -4.86 8.60
C GLY A 106 1.44 -4.49 9.23
N LEU A 107 0.33 -4.89 8.62
CA LEU A 107 -1.02 -4.73 9.18
C LEU A 107 -1.37 -5.95 10.02
N TYR A 108 -1.75 -5.74 11.27
CA TYR A 108 -2.19 -6.79 12.18
C TYR A 108 -3.42 -6.36 12.98
N PHE A 109 -4.12 -7.34 13.54
CA PHE A 109 -5.29 -7.12 14.38
C PHE A 109 -4.97 -7.49 15.83
N ALA A 110 -5.08 -6.54 16.75
CA ALA A 110 -4.80 -6.74 18.17
C ALA A 110 -5.80 -5.98 19.03
N ASN A 111 -6.34 -6.65 20.04
CA ASN A 111 -7.23 -6.06 21.06
C ASN A 111 -8.44 -5.29 20.48
N GLY A 112 -9.00 -5.73 19.35
CA GLY A 112 -10.13 -5.05 18.70
C GLY A 112 -9.75 -3.93 17.74
N PHE A 113 -8.45 -3.74 17.45
CA PHE A 113 -7.94 -2.71 16.57
C PHE A 113 -7.16 -3.30 15.40
N PHE A 114 -7.34 -2.72 14.22
CA PHE A 114 -6.32 -2.81 13.17
C PHE A 114 -5.24 -1.78 13.44
N VAL A 115 -3.98 -2.23 13.44
CA VAL A 115 -2.81 -1.38 13.65
C VAL A 115 -1.71 -1.79 12.67
N THR A 116 -0.86 -0.84 12.30
CA THR A 116 0.30 -1.10 11.45
C THR A 116 1.61 -0.83 12.17
N LYS A 117 2.60 -1.70 11.95
CA LYS A 117 4.02 -1.48 12.32
C LYS A 117 4.89 -1.78 11.10
N CYS A 118 5.48 -0.76 10.50
CA CYS A 118 6.18 -0.89 9.22
C CYS A 118 7.72 -0.79 9.32
N GLU A 119 8.27 -0.30 10.43
CA GLU A 119 9.72 -0.19 10.59
C GLU A 119 10.34 -1.49 11.11
N ALA A 120 11.45 -1.98 10.53
CA ALA A 120 12.20 -1.36 9.42
C ALA A 120 11.66 -1.69 8.02
N GLU A 121 11.12 -2.89 7.84
CA GLU A 121 10.75 -3.48 6.54
C GLU A 121 9.41 -4.21 6.60
N GLY A 122 8.49 -3.78 7.47
CA GLY A 122 7.18 -4.39 7.66
C GLY A 122 6.16 -3.99 6.58
N PHE A 123 6.42 -2.96 5.78
CA PHE A 123 5.46 -2.48 4.79
C PHE A 123 5.26 -3.47 3.64
N ARG A 124 6.30 -4.21 3.24
CA ARG A 124 6.21 -5.31 2.24
C ARG A 124 5.26 -6.44 2.64
N ARG A 125 4.83 -6.49 3.91
CA ARG A 125 3.79 -7.42 4.41
C ARG A 125 2.36 -6.89 4.25
N ILE A 126 2.20 -5.68 3.70
CA ILE A 126 0.90 -5.07 3.40
C ILE A 126 0.63 -5.12 1.89
N THR A 127 1.61 -4.70 1.08
CA THR A 127 1.52 -4.73 -0.38
C THR A 127 2.91 -4.63 -1.02
N TYR A 128 2.97 -4.76 -2.35
CA TYR A 128 4.21 -4.67 -3.11
C TYR A 128 4.73 -3.24 -3.21
N MET A 129 6.00 -3.01 -2.84
CA MET A 129 6.64 -1.69 -2.92
C MET A 129 8.17 -1.81 -2.90
N LEU A 130 8.91 -0.77 -3.29
CA LEU A 130 10.35 -0.64 -3.00
C LEU A 130 10.51 -0.27 -1.52
N ASP A 131 10.57 -1.27 -0.65
CA ASP A 131 10.47 -1.12 0.81
C ASP A 131 11.83 -0.81 1.44
N ARG A 132 12.31 0.41 1.17
CA ARG A 132 13.62 0.94 1.57
C ARG A 132 13.52 2.43 1.93
N PRO A 133 14.33 2.92 2.89
CA PRO A 133 14.17 4.26 3.48
C PRO A 133 14.49 5.43 2.53
N ASP A 134 15.25 5.21 1.46
CA ASP A 134 15.59 6.23 0.45
C ASP A 134 14.56 6.34 -0.69
N VAL A 135 13.48 5.55 -0.65
CA VAL A 135 12.34 5.70 -1.58
C VAL A 135 11.25 6.51 -0.89
N LEU A 136 11.20 7.80 -1.22
CA LEU A 136 10.19 8.73 -0.72
C LEU A 136 9.07 8.88 -1.75
N THR A 137 7.82 8.75 -1.32
CA THR A 137 6.64 8.95 -2.19
C THR A 137 5.50 9.64 -1.43
N ARG A 138 4.58 10.24 -2.18
CA ARG A 138 3.34 10.82 -1.64
C ARG A 138 2.27 9.75 -1.54
N TYR A 139 1.55 9.75 -0.43
CA TYR A 139 0.55 8.74 -0.11
C TYR A 139 -0.86 9.31 -0.22
N ARG A 140 -1.73 8.57 -0.92
CA ARG A 140 -3.18 8.73 -0.86
C ARG A 140 -3.79 7.41 -0.38
N VAL A 141 -4.38 7.42 0.80
CA VAL A 141 -4.80 6.21 1.50
C VAL A 141 -6.31 6.24 1.70
N ARG A 142 -7.01 5.21 1.24
CA ARG A 142 -8.42 4.96 1.54
C ARG A 142 -8.51 3.80 2.52
N LEU A 143 -9.10 4.06 3.68
CA LEU A 143 -9.47 3.03 4.63
C LEU A 143 -10.97 2.79 4.51
N GLU A 144 -11.37 1.53 4.51
CA GLU A 144 -12.77 1.13 4.53
C GLU A 144 -12.97 0.00 5.54
N ALA A 145 -13.94 0.13 6.45
CA ALA A 145 -14.18 -0.84 7.50
C ALA A 145 -15.68 -0.95 7.85
N ASP A 146 -16.02 -1.96 8.66
CA ASP A 146 -17.32 -2.03 9.32
C ASP A 146 -17.50 -0.83 10.28
N ARG A 147 -18.61 -0.11 10.12
CA ARG A 147 -18.85 1.17 10.82
C ARG A 147 -19.10 0.99 12.31
N GLU A 148 -19.72 -0.11 12.73
CA GLU A 148 -20.06 -0.33 14.15
C GLU A 148 -18.87 -0.87 14.95
N ARG A 149 -18.07 -1.73 14.32
CA ARG A 149 -16.87 -2.33 14.92
C ARG A 149 -15.70 -1.36 14.91
N PHE A 150 -15.54 -0.60 13.82
CA PHE A 150 -14.37 0.24 13.58
C PHE A 150 -14.76 1.69 13.23
N PRO A 151 -15.48 2.41 14.11
CA PRO A 151 -16.04 3.73 13.80
C PRO A 151 -15.00 4.84 13.60
N VAL A 152 -13.75 4.63 14.04
CA VAL A 152 -12.65 5.56 13.85
C VAL A 152 -11.64 4.95 12.88
N LEU A 153 -11.34 5.69 11.80
CA LEU A 153 -10.30 5.37 10.82
C LEU A 153 -9.26 6.48 10.85
N LEU A 154 -7.98 6.12 10.87
CA LEU A 154 -6.86 7.06 10.88
C LEU A 154 -5.74 6.57 9.97
N SER A 155 -5.10 7.49 9.24
CA SER A 155 -3.83 7.27 8.55
C SER A 155 -3.01 8.57 8.56
N ASN A 156 -1.80 8.56 7.98
CA ASN A 156 -0.96 9.74 7.89
C ASN A 156 -1.63 10.84 7.03
N GLY A 157 -1.26 12.10 7.28
CA GLY A 157 -1.69 13.24 6.48
C GLY A 157 -3.06 13.79 6.88
N ASN A 158 -3.69 14.50 5.94
CA ASN A 158 -4.96 15.17 6.16
C ASN A 158 -6.13 14.29 5.75
N LYS A 159 -7.19 14.23 6.56
CA LYS A 159 -8.44 13.57 6.18
C LYS A 159 -9.16 14.42 5.12
N MET A 160 -9.21 13.92 3.89
CA MET A 160 -9.74 14.61 2.72
C MET A 160 -11.22 14.32 2.48
N ALA A 161 -11.66 13.11 2.80
CA ALA A 161 -13.05 12.71 2.64
C ALA A 161 -13.41 11.60 3.63
N GLU A 162 -14.69 11.50 3.98
CA GLU A 162 -15.26 10.37 4.71
C GLU A 162 -16.72 10.16 4.29
N GLY A 163 -17.24 8.95 4.46
CA GLY A 163 -18.62 8.66 4.09
C GLY A 163 -19.01 7.19 4.21
N VAL A 164 -20.25 6.89 3.84
CA VAL A 164 -20.78 5.51 3.76
C VAL A 164 -20.38 4.89 2.42
N VAL A 165 -20.11 3.60 2.41
CA VAL A 165 -19.88 2.86 1.16
C VAL A 165 -21.25 2.58 0.52
N GLN A 166 -21.52 3.17 -0.65
CA GLN A 166 -22.85 3.17 -1.27
C GLN A 166 -23.45 1.76 -1.41
N ASP A 167 -22.67 0.79 -1.89
CA ASP A 167 -23.14 -0.58 -2.10
C ASP A 167 -23.09 -1.45 -0.84
N ARG A 168 -22.54 -0.94 0.27
CA ARG A 168 -22.35 -1.67 1.53
C ARG A 168 -22.65 -0.74 2.71
N PRO A 169 -23.93 -0.46 3.02
CA PRO A 169 -24.31 0.57 3.99
C PRO A 169 -23.83 0.33 5.44
N GLY A 170 -23.46 -0.90 5.79
CA GLY A 170 -22.81 -1.23 7.07
C GLY A 170 -21.33 -0.81 7.15
N ARG A 171 -20.72 -0.43 6.01
CA ARG A 171 -19.33 -0.01 5.92
C ARG A 171 -19.22 1.49 5.66
N HIS A 172 -18.14 2.07 6.15
CA HIS A 172 -17.77 3.46 5.91
C HIS A 172 -16.33 3.54 5.42
N PHE A 173 -15.94 4.70 4.92
CA PHE A 173 -14.58 4.96 4.48
C PHE A 173 -14.08 6.32 4.94
N ALA A 174 -12.76 6.46 4.97
CA ALA A 174 -12.06 7.73 5.08
C ALA A 174 -10.87 7.75 4.10
N ILE A 175 -10.62 8.88 3.48
CA ILE A 175 -9.50 9.12 2.56
C ILE A 175 -8.54 10.11 3.20
N PHE A 176 -7.27 9.77 3.20
CA PHE A 176 -6.17 10.56 3.73
C PHE A 176 -5.16 10.88 2.63
N GLU A 177 -4.68 12.11 2.60
CA GLU A 177 -3.60 12.53 1.71
C GLU A 177 -2.46 13.13 2.52
N ASP A 178 -1.27 12.56 2.37
CA ASP A 178 -0.05 13.07 2.97
C ASP A 178 0.68 13.96 1.95
N PRO A 179 0.73 15.29 2.18
CA PRO A 179 1.34 16.21 1.22
C PRO A 179 2.86 16.05 1.14
N PHE A 180 3.48 15.45 2.16
CA PHE A 180 4.93 15.34 2.27
C PHE A 180 5.40 13.94 1.85
N PRO A 181 6.37 13.82 0.93
CA PRO A 181 6.97 12.54 0.58
C PRO A 181 7.61 11.89 1.82
N LYS A 182 7.32 10.61 2.03
CA LYS A 182 7.88 9.82 3.13
C LYS A 182 8.24 8.40 2.68
N PRO A 183 9.12 7.70 3.39
CA PRO A 183 9.39 6.29 3.15
C PRO A 183 8.29 5.40 3.72
N THR A 184 8.26 4.16 3.24
CA THR A 184 7.28 3.13 3.60
C THR A 184 7.21 2.82 5.09
N TYR A 185 8.36 2.81 5.78
CA TYR A 185 8.40 2.48 7.21
C TYR A 185 7.67 3.49 8.11
N LEU A 186 7.40 4.72 7.61
CA LEU A 186 6.61 5.74 8.31
C LEU A 186 5.10 5.66 8.01
N PHE A 187 4.67 4.71 7.17
CA PHE A 187 3.24 4.49 6.94
C PHE A 187 2.57 3.99 8.22
N ALA A 188 1.41 4.59 8.53
CA ALA A 188 0.55 4.19 9.62
C ALA A 188 -0.92 4.16 9.20
N ALA A 189 -1.64 3.13 9.65
CA ALA A 189 -3.09 3.05 9.62
C ALA A 189 -3.61 2.45 10.93
N ILE A 190 -4.72 3.00 11.42
CA ILE A 190 -5.43 2.50 12.60
C ILE A 190 -6.93 2.48 12.32
N ALA A 191 -7.62 1.41 12.73
CA ALA A 191 -9.07 1.34 12.72
C ALA A 191 -9.61 0.66 13.98
N GLY A 192 -10.61 1.27 14.64
CA GLY A 192 -11.19 0.73 15.88
C GLY A 192 -12.06 1.71 16.67
N LYS A 193 -12.45 1.30 17.88
CA LYS A 193 -13.21 2.12 18.83
C LYS A 193 -12.25 2.94 19.68
N LEU A 194 -11.91 4.14 19.20
CA LEU A 194 -10.99 5.05 19.88
C LEU A 194 -11.75 6.20 20.56
N THR A 195 -11.29 6.58 21.75
CA THR A 195 -11.72 7.80 22.44
C THR A 195 -10.65 8.87 22.27
N ARG A 196 -11.05 10.13 22.07
CA ARG A 196 -10.15 11.27 21.90
C ARG A 196 -10.27 12.22 23.08
N ILE A 197 -9.13 12.67 23.61
CA ILE A 197 -9.02 13.81 24.53
C ILE A 197 -8.30 14.93 23.77
N PRO A 198 -9.02 15.97 23.32
CA PRO A 198 -8.43 17.02 22.48
C PRO A 198 -7.69 18.09 23.30
N ASP A 199 -6.62 18.62 22.74
CA ASP A 199 -5.94 19.85 23.17
C ASP A 199 -5.43 20.62 21.93
N SER A 200 -4.89 21.81 22.11
CA SER A 200 -4.36 22.67 21.03
C SER A 200 -2.98 23.24 21.37
N PHE A 201 -2.09 23.28 20.38
CA PHE A 201 -0.76 23.86 20.49
C PHE A 201 -0.55 24.90 19.39
N ARG A 202 -0.10 26.10 19.75
CA ARG A 202 0.27 27.15 18.78
C ARG A 202 1.79 27.10 18.58
N THR A 203 2.22 26.92 17.33
CA THR A 203 3.64 26.97 16.96
C THR A 203 4.18 28.40 17.05
N MET A 204 5.52 28.54 16.98
CA MET A 204 6.22 29.83 16.96
C MET A 204 5.80 30.73 15.80
#